data_AF-A0A286XBX3-F1
#
_entry.id   AF-A0A286XBX3-F1
#
_cell.length_a   1.000
_cell.length_b   1.000
_cell.length_c   1.000
_cell.angle_alpha   90.00
_cell.angle_beta   90.00
_cell.angle_gamma   90.00
#
_symmetry.space_group_name_H-M   'P 1'
#
loop_
_entity.id
_entity.type
_entity.pdbx_description
1 polymer ?
#
loop_
_entity_poly.entity_id
_entity_poly.type
_entity_poly.pdbx_seq_one_letter_code
_entity_poly.pdbx_strand_id
1 'polypeptide(L)'
;MSGDAPPLSAGPSRPVRPCPPLYFLIARYLSAGPCRRAAQVRVPLLPKRLDWEGNEHSRSYEELVLSNKHVAPDHLLQICQRIGPMLDKEIPPSISRVTSLLGAGRQSLLRTAKGTLI
;
A
#
# COMPACT_ATOMS: atom_id res chain seq x y z
N MET A 1 24.67 5.96 -45.39
CA MET A 1 24.46 6.75 -44.16
C MET A 1 23.32 6.09 -43.41
N SER A 2 23.62 5.03 -42.67
CA SER A 2 22.62 4.31 -41.86
C SER A 2 22.42 5.09 -40.57
N GLY A 3 21.22 5.63 -40.36
CA GLY A 3 20.86 6.37 -39.16
C GLY A 3 20.54 5.42 -38.02
N ASP A 4 21.37 5.44 -36.98
CA ASP A 4 21.05 4.85 -35.68
C ASP A 4 20.05 5.76 -34.96
N ALA A 5 18.89 5.20 -34.59
CA ALA A 5 17.93 5.87 -33.73
C ALA A 5 18.41 5.79 -32.26
N PRO A 6 18.46 6.91 -31.52
CA PRO A 6 18.90 6.87 -30.12
C PRO A 6 17.86 6.15 -29.23
N PRO A 7 18.30 5.46 -28.17
CA PRO A 7 17.40 4.74 -27.28
C PRO A 7 16.51 5.72 -26.50
N LEU A 8 15.22 5.41 -26.43
CA LEU A 8 14.22 6.11 -25.64
C LEU A 8 14.61 6.07 -24.15
N SER A 9 15.14 7.18 -23.65
CA SER A 9 15.44 7.39 -22.24
C SER A 9 14.20 7.12 -21.39
N ALA A 10 14.29 6.10 -20.52
CA ALA A 10 13.30 5.81 -19.49
C ALA A 10 13.12 7.05 -18.60
N GLY A 11 11.98 7.71 -18.72
CA GLY A 11 11.62 8.85 -17.89
C GLY A 11 11.57 8.45 -16.40
N PRO A 12 11.79 9.40 -15.47
CA PRO A 12 11.75 9.13 -14.04
C PRO A 12 10.39 8.53 -13.67
N SER A 13 10.41 7.39 -13.00
CA SER A 13 9.23 6.74 -12.46
C SER A 13 8.45 7.76 -11.64
N ARG A 14 7.22 8.08 -12.09
CA ARG A 14 6.31 8.93 -11.33
C ARG A 14 6.26 8.40 -9.90
N PRO A 15 6.40 9.25 -8.86
CA PRO A 15 6.24 8.79 -7.50
C PRO A 15 4.86 8.15 -7.40
N VAL A 16 4.84 6.85 -7.06
CA VAL A 16 3.62 6.10 -6.86
C VAL A 16 2.90 6.78 -5.70
N ARG A 17 1.92 7.64 -6.00
CA ARG A 17 1.06 8.21 -4.97
C ARG A 17 0.28 7.03 -4.39
N PRO A 18 0.47 6.71 -3.11
CA PRO A 18 -0.30 5.63 -2.52
C PRO A 18 -1.78 5.95 -2.68
N CYS A 19 -2.54 4.97 -3.15
CA CYS A 19 -3.95 5.18 -3.43
C CYS A 19 -4.63 5.68 -2.14
N PRO A 20 -5.50 6.71 -2.21
CA PRO A 20 -6.19 7.26 -1.04
C PRO A 20 -6.80 6.19 -0.09
N PRO A 21 -7.39 5.08 -0.58
CA PRO A 21 -7.93 4.03 0.30
C PRO A 21 -6.90 3.40 1.26
N LEU A 22 -5.63 3.28 0.86
CA LEU A 22 -4.60 2.68 1.69
C LEU A 22 -4.32 3.53 2.95
N TYR A 23 -4.28 4.86 2.80
CA TYR A 23 -4.07 5.75 3.94
C TYR A 23 -5.21 5.67 4.96
N PHE A 24 -6.45 5.51 4.48
CA PHE A 24 -7.58 5.27 5.37
C PHE A 24 -7.41 3.97 6.17
N LEU A 25 -7.02 2.87 5.51
CA LEU A 25 -6.79 1.58 6.20
C LEU A 25 -5.68 1.66 7.25
N ILE A 26 -4.57 2.34 6.94
CA ILE A 26 -3.48 2.57 7.89
C ILE A 26 -3.98 3.40 9.07
N ALA A 27 -4.66 4.52 8.83
CA ALA A 27 -5.22 5.37 9.87
C ALA A 27 -6.21 4.60 10.77
N ARG A 28 -7.02 3.73 10.17
CA ARG A 28 -8.01 2.90 10.87
C ARG A 28 -7.36 1.83 11.74
N TYR A 29 -6.31 1.18 11.25
CA TYR A 29 -5.51 0.23 12.03
C TYR A 29 -4.79 0.91 13.19
N LEU A 30 -4.15 2.06 12.97
CA LEU A 30 -3.44 2.81 14.02
C LEU A 30 -4.39 3.31 15.12
N SER A 31 -5.59 3.77 14.74
CA SER A 31 -6.55 4.35 15.70
C SER A 31 -7.14 3.30 16.65
N ALA A 32 -7.34 2.07 16.18
CA ALA A 32 -7.94 0.99 16.95
C ALA A 32 -6.91 0.02 17.57
N GLY A 33 -5.73 -0.09 16.95
CA GLY A 33 -4.70 -1.06 17.29
C GLY A 33 -3.75 -0.64 18.42
N PRO A 34 -2.61 -1.33 18.58
CA PRO A 34 -1.65 -1.08 19.67
C PRO A 34 -0.94 0.28 19.55
N CYS A 35 -0.91 0.86 18.35
CA CYS A 35 -0.17 2.09 18.04
C CYS A 35 -1.04 3.36 18.12
N ARG A 36 -1.96 3.48 19.09
CA ARG A 36 -2.89 4.63 19.20
C ARG A 36 -2.20 5.98 19.31
N ARG A 37 -1.02 6.03 19.94
CA ARG A 37 -0.21 7.26 20.04
C ARG A 37 0.25 7.75 18.66
N ALA A 38 0.59 6.84 17.75
CA ALA A 38 0.94 7.20 16.38
C ALA A 38 -0.28 7.73 15.59
N ALA A 39 -1.49 7.28 15.94
CA ALA A 39 -2.72 7.83 15.36
C ALA A 39 -3.00 9.28 15.78
N GLN A 40 -2.41 9.77 16.87
CA GLN A 40 -2.61 11.16 17.32
C GLN A 40 -1.83 12.15 16.44
N VAL A 41 -0.67 11.75 15.92
CA VAL A 41 0.16 12.56 14.99
C VAL A 41 -0.36 12.43 13.55
N ARG A 42 -1.68 12.29 13.36
CA ARG A 42 -2.30 12.03 12.06
C ARG A 42 -1.97 13.16 11.09
N VAL A 43 -1.07 12.87 10.15
CA VAL A 43 -0.79 13.71 8.99
C VAL A 43 -2.06 13.72 8.11
N PRO A 44 -2.42 14.86 7.46
CA PRO A 44 -3.60 14.98 6.58
C PRO A 44 -3.43 14.18 5.27
N LEU A 45 -3.27 12.86 5.39
CA LEU A 45 -3.17 11.90 4.30
C LEU A 45 -4.53 11.25 3.99
N LEU A 46 -5.60 11.71 4.64
CA LEU A 46 -6.94 11.17 4.43
C LEU A 46 -7.45 11.53 3.03
N PRO A 47 -8.18 10.61 2.37
CA PRO A 47 -8.81 10.88 1.10
C PRO A 47 -9.71 12.12 1.18
N LYS A 48 -9.43 13.11 0.33
CA LYS A 48 -10.35 14.23 0.13
C LYS A 48 -11.51 13.80 -0.76
N ARG A 49 -12.65 14.46 -0.61
CA ARG A 49 -13.79 14.31 -1.52
C ARG A 49 -13.63 15.28 -2.67
N LEU A 50 -13.95 14.84 -3.89
CA LEU A 50 -14.23 15.75 -4.99
C LEU A 50 -15.74 16.00 -5.04
N ASP A 51 -16.14 17.25 -5.19
CA ASP A 51 -17.51 17.59 -5.58
C ASP A 51 -17.72 17.36 -7.09
N TRP A 52 -18.90 17.73 -7.59
CA TRP A 52 -19.24 17.60 -9.01
C TRP A 52 -18.58 18.69 -9.88
N GLU A 53 -18.04 19.75 -9.26
CA GLU A 53 -17.26 20.82 -9.92
C GLU A 53 -15.76 20.53 -9.93
N GLY A 54 -15.32 19.47 -9.24
CA GLY A 54 -13.91 19.06 -9.12
C GLY A 54 -13.14 19.69 -7.96
N ASN A 55 -13.81 20.40 -7.04
CA ASN A 55 -13.19 20.97 -5.85
C ASN A 55 -12.93 19.92 -4.77
N GLU A 56 -11.80 20.05 -4.09
CA GLU A 56 -11.40 19.16 -3.00
C GLU A 56 -11.95 19.62 -1.64
N HIS A 57 -12.72 18.75 -0.98
CA HIS A 57 -13.20 18.97 0.38
C HIS A 57 -12.51 18.03 1.36
N SER A 58 -11.97 18.61 2.43
CA SER A 58 -11.46 17.87 3.59
C SER A 58 -12.59 17.12 4.28
N ARG A 59 -12.39 15.83 4.58
CA ARG A 59 -13.28 15.05 5.44
C ARG A 59 -12.63 14.76 6.78
N SER A 60 -13.46 14.71 7.82
CA SER A 60 -13.02 14.18 9.11
C SER A 60 -12.82 12.66 9.01
N TYR A 61 -12.02 12.09 9.91
CA TYR A 61 -11.84 10.64 9.93
C TYR A 61 -13.09 9.95 10.44
N GLU A 62 -13.79 10.57 11.37
CA GLU A 62 -15.05 10.11 11.93
C GLU A 62 -16.09 9.92 10.82
N GLU A 63 -16.20 10.87 9.88
CA GLU A 63 -17.03 10.73 8.67
C GLU A 63 -16.59 9.58 7.77
N LEU A 64 -15.28 9.41 7.58
CA LEU A 64 -14.75 8.29 6.78
C LEU A 64 -15.06 6.94 7.44
N VAL A 65 -14.96 6.85 8.75
CA VAL A 65 -15.36 5.66 9.51
C VAL A 65 -16.86 5.39 9.40
N LEU A 66 -17.69 6.43 9.49
CA LEU A 66 -19.15 6.31 9.37
C LEU A 66 -19.60 5.91 7.96
N SER A 67 -18.90 6.36 6.92
CA SER A 67 -19.16 5.93 5.54
C SER A 67 -18.61 4.54 5.24
N ASN A 68 -17.55 4.11 5.92
CA ASN A 68 -16.89 2.81 5.73
C ASN A 68 -17.06 1.88 6.94
N LYS A 69 -18.29 1.78 7.49
CA LYS A 69 -18.59 0.92 8.65
C LYS A 69 -18.27 -0.55 8.44
N HIS A 70 -18.36 -1.00 7.18
CA HIS A 70 -18.06 -2.38 6.78
C HIS A 70 -16.57 -2.74 6.88
N VAL A 71 -15.68 -1.74 6.92
CA VAL A 71 -14.25 -1.96 7.05
C VAL A 71 -13.91 -2.12 8.52
N ALA A 72 -13.47 -3.31 8.93
CA ALA A 72 -13.04 -3.55 10.30
C ALA A 72 -11.67 -2.88 10.60
N PRO A 73 -11.35 -2.56 11.87
CA PRO A 73 -10.05 -1.98 12.22
C PRO A 73 -8.84 -2.87 11.92
N ASP A 74 -9.03 -4.18 11.92
CA ASP A 74 -8.04 -5.20 11.60
C ASP A 74 -8.02 -5.57 10.10
N HIS A 75 -8.82 -4.91 9.26
CA HIS A 75 -8.94 -5.24 7.84
C HIS A 75 -7.60 -5.18 7.09
N LEU A 76 -6.73 -4.23 7.43
CA LEU A 76 -5.38 -4.14 6.88
C LEU A 76 -4.54 -5.39 7.22
N LEU A 77 -4.64 -5.88 8.47
CA LEU A 77 -3.96 -7.08 8.91
C LEU A 77 -4.48 -8.32 8.18
N GLN A 78 -5.80 -8.43 8.00
CA GLN A 78 -6.42 -9.53 7.25
C GLN A 78 -5.93 -9.58 5.80
N ILE A 79 -5.76 -8.41 5.16
CA ILE A 79 -5.17 -8.31 3.81
C ILE A 79 -3.74 -8.84 3.82
N CYS A 80 -2.90 -8.37 4.74
CA CYS A 80 -1.50 -8.82 4.88
C CYS A 80 -1.40 -10.34 5.11
N GLN A 81 -2.30 -10.91 5.90
CA GLN A 81 -2.36 -12.36 6.17
C GLN A 81 -2.80 -13.17 4.95
N ARG A 82 -3.71 -12.64 4.13
CA ARG A 82 -4.19 -13.33 2.92
C ARG A 82 -3.18 -13.31 1.78
N ILE A 83 -2.45 -12.20 1.62
CA ILE A 83 -1.50 -12.05 0.52
C ILE A 83 -0.36 -13.07 0.63
N GLY A 84 0.14 -13.36 1.84
CA GLY A 84 1.25 -14.31 2.05
C GLY A 84 1.02 -15.68 1.40
N PRO A 85 -0.04 -16.43 1.79
CA PRO A 85 -0.36 -17.73 1.20
C PRO A 85 -0.67 -17.68 -0.29
N MET A 86 -1.23 -16.57 -0.81
CA MET A 86 -1.45 -16.42 -2.26
C MET A 86 -0.13 -16.28 -3.01
N LEU A 87 0.84 -15.55 -2.45
CA LEU A 87 2.17 -15.42 -3.03
C LEU A 87 3.01 -16.68 -2.88
N ASP A 88 2.86 -17.44 -1.79
CA ASP A 88 3.56 -18.70 -1.57
C ASP A 88 3.28 -19.74 -2.67
N LYS A 89 2.11 -19.68 -3.31
CA LYS A 89 1.74 -20.54 -4.44
C LYS A 89 2.52 -20.22 -5.72
N GLU A 90 2.71 -18.94 -6.01
CA GLU A 90 3.35 -18.48 -7.24
C GLU A 90 4.88 -18.43 -7.11
N ILE A 91 5.39 -17.95 -5.96
CA ILE A 91 6.82 -17.77 -5.72
C ILE A 91 7.15 -18.32 -4.33
N PRO A 92 7.56 -19.59 -4.21
CA PRO A 92 7.84 -20.19 -2.91
C PRO A 92 9.02 -19.49 -2.21
N PRO A 93 8.94 -19.31 -0.88
CA PRO A 93 10.02 -18.71 -0.10
C PRO A 93 11.24 -19.62 -0.11
N SER A 94 12.45 -19.06 -0.02
CA SER A 94 13.66 -19.88 -0.02
C SER A 94 13.88 -20.63 1.30
N ILE A 95 13.16 -20.27 2.37
CA ILE A 95 13.21 -20.95 3.66
C ILE A 95 11.78 -21.40 4.00
N SER A 96 11.61 -22.71 4.18
CA SER A 96 10.35 -23.28 4.67
C SER A 96 10.16 -22.88 6.13
N ARG A 97 8.97 -22.35 6.48
CA ARG A 97 8.47 -21.98 7.84
C ARG A 97 8.61 -20.52 8.29
N VAL A 98 9.31 -19.65 7.55
CA VAL A 98 9.37 -18.23 7.91
C VAL A 98 8.73 -17.39 6.81
N THR A 99 7.59 -16.79 7.10
CA THR A 99 6.95 -15.77 6.26
C THR A 99 7.21 -14.40 6.88
N SER A 100 8.13 -13.63 6.31
CA SER A 100 8.37 -12.25 6.72
C SER A 100 7.69 -11.27 5.78
N LEU A 101 6.97 -10.30 6.35
CA LEU A 101 6.38 -9.21 5.57
C LEU A 101 7.44 -8.15 5.17
N LEU A 102 8.53 -8.08 5.93
CA LEU A 102 9.57 -7.06 5.86
C LEU A 102 10.94 -7.60 5.40
N GLY A 103 10.98 -8.83 4.89
CA GLY A 103 12.20 -9.38 4.31
C GLY A 103 12.62 -8.67 3.02
N ALA A 104 13.71 -9.12 2.41
CA ALA A 104 14.16 -8.69 1.10
C ALA A 104 14.10 -9.84 0.08
N GLY A 105 13.98 -9.49 -1.20
CA GLY A 105 13.96 -10.46 -2.30
C GLY A 105 12.91 -11.55 -2.12
N ARG A 106 13.32 -12.82 -2.15
CA ARG A 106 12.41 -13.98 -2.04
C ARG A 106 11.85 -14.22 -0.63
N GLN A 107 12.29 -13.47 0.38
CA GLN A 107 11.81 -13.58 1.76
C GLN A 107 10.89 -12.42 2.18
N SER A 108 10.64 -11.45 1.28
CA SER A 108 9.69 -10.36 1.52
C SER A 108 8.26 -10.79 1.17
N LEU A 109 7.27 -9.94 1.48
CA LEU A 109 5.92 -10.07 0.89
C LEU A 109 5.84 -9.48 -0.53
N LEU A 110 6.89 -8.79 -0.99
CA LEU A 110 7.01 -8.26 -2.36
C LEU A 110 8.00 -9.12 -3.15
N ARG A 111 7.80 -10.44 -3.17
CA ARG A 111 8.76 -11.39 -3.76
C ARG A 111 8.90 -11.14 -5.25
N THR A 112 10.14 -11.10 -5.71
CA THR A 112 10.47 -11.06 -7.14
C THR A 112 11.04 -12.41 -7.58
N ALA A 113 10.63 -12.88 -8.74
CA ALA A 113 11.27 -14.02 -9.37
C ALA A 113 12.67 -13.59 -9.85
N LYS A 114 13.71 -14.11 -9.20
CA LYS A 114 15.14 -14.05 -9.56
C LYS A 114 15.58 -12.80 -10.36
N GLY A 115 16.15 -11.81 -9.66
CA GLY A 115 17.12 -10.88 -10.26
C GLY A 115 16.58 -9.63 -10.96
N THR A 116 15.30 -9.29 -10.85
CA THR A 116 14.87 -7.91 -11.15
C THR A 116 15.27 -7.01 -9.98
N LEU A 117 16.50 -6.50 -10.04
CA LEU A 117 16.91 -5.33 -9.28
C LEU A 117 16.04 -4.17 -9.74
N ILE A 118 15.12 -3.76 -8.88
CA ILE A 118 14.54 -2.41 -8.91
C ILE A 118 15.46 -1.50 -8.11
#